data_AF-A0A9Q1K3H7-F1
#
_entry.id   AF-A0A9Q1K3H7-F1
#
_cell.length_a   1.000
_cell.length_b   1.000
_cell.length_c   1.000
_cell.angle_alpha   90.00
_cell.angle_beta   90.00
_cell.angle_gamma   90.00
#
_symmetry.space_group_name_H-M   'P 1'
#
loop_
_entity.id
_entity.type
_entity.pdbx_description
1 polymer ?
#
loop_
_entity_poly.entity_id
_entity_poly.type
_entity_poly.pdbx_seq_one_letter_code
_entity_poly.pdbx_strand_id
1 'polypeptide(L)'
;MEYLHFIPKAQCSEALTLMFTWKKFPRGQLIYKKLNRVIFREDCAHLFPNYVITNGPFACSDHLFVLLNTEPAHQPRKGTNFKYQHSWAQYQDTHNIVKKNWKMGGRRTPMYRIKLDLKCWSKNTFENFESKLERNADKLLHVEKNVVQNPNIARLNNWHHRLIKQREKMYLFNQKYWGKLARKE
;
A
#
# COMPACT_ATOMS: atom_id res chain seq x y z
N MET A 1 51.61 24.97 -6.93
CA MET A 1 50.75 24.76 -5.75
C MET A 1 49.36 24.48 -6.28
N GLU A 2 49.00 23.21 -6.43
CA GLU A 2 47.64 22.82 -6.83
C GLU A 2 46.74 22.86 -5.58
N TYR A 3 45.73 23.72 -5.62
CA TYR A 3 44.68 23.74 -4.62
C TYR A 3 43.83 22.48 -4.81
N LEU A 4 44.11 21.46 -4.01
CA LEU A 4 43.16 20.39 -3.74
C LEU A 4 41.94 21.03 -3.06
N HIS A 5 40.92 21.36 -3.84
CA HIS A 5 39.59 21.66 -3.31
C HIS A 5 39.13 20.44 -2.51
N PHE A 6 39.22 20.56 -1.19
CA PHE A 6 38.60 19.64 -0.26
C PHE A 6 37.09 19.76 -0.47
N ILE A 7 36.53 18.90 -1.32
CA ILE A 7 35.08 18.75 -1.42
C ILE A 7 34.65 18.28 -0.02
N PRO A 8 33.88 19.07 0.74
CA PRO A 8 33.39 18.62 2.03
C PRO A 8 32.64 17.32 1.76
N LYS A 9 32.96 16.25 2.49
CA LYS A 9 32.21 14.99 2.38
C LYS A 9 30.74 15.34 2.56
N ALA A 10 29.98 15.32 1.47
CA ALA A 10 28.56 15.63 1.52
C ALA A 10 27.93 14.67 2.53
N GLN A 11 27.31 15.23 3.57
CA GLN A 11 26.65 14.43 4.59
C GLN A 11 25.41 13.80 3.96
N CYS A 12 25.40 12.47 3.91
CA CYS A 12 24.33 11.69 3.33
C CYS A 12 23.64 10.89 4.43
N SER A 13 22.32 10.85 4.38
CA SER A 13 21.49 10.04 5.28
C SER A 13 20.71 8.98 4.49
N GLU A 14 20.57 7.80 5.09
CA GLU A 14 19.74 6.73 4.57
C GLU A 14 18.30 6.92 5.06
N ALA A 15 17.35 6.84 4.14
CA ALA A 15 15.95 6.93 4.50
C ALA A 15 15.44 5.68 5.19
N LEU A 16 14.46 5.87 6.08
CA LEU A 16 13.73 4.75 6.67
C LEU A 16 12.86 4.07 5.60
N THR A 17 13.25 2.86 5.25
CA THR A 17 12.48 1.92 4.42
C THR A 17 12.18 0.67 5.22
N LEU A 18 11.39 -0.25 4.64
CA LEU A 18 11.34 -1.64 5.14
C LEU A 18 12.76 -2.23 5.26
N MET A 19 12.93 -3.16 6.21
CA MET A 19 14.21 -3.80 6.48
C MET A 19 14.55 -4.84 5.42
N PHE A 20 13.56 -5.36 4.71
CA PHE A 20 13.76 -6.31 3.62
C PHE A 20 13.13 -5.79 2.33
N THR A 21 13.94 -5.70 1.27
CA THR A 21 13.51 -5.22 -0.05
C THR A 21 13.71 -6.28 -1.14
N TRP A 22 14.27 -7.43 -0.76
CA TRP A 22 14.49 -8.57 -1.63
C TRP A 22 14.15 -9.85 -0.88
N LYS A 23 13.57 -10.82 -1.59
CA LYS A 23 13.33 -12.17 -1.06
C LYS A 23 13.61 -13.22 -2.12
N LYS A 24 14.11 -14.40 -1.72
CA LYS A 24 14.22 -15.57 -2.62
C LYS A 24 13.99 -16.85 -1.85
N PHE A 25 13.50 -17.88 -2.54
CA PHE A 25 13.25 -19.20 -1.97
C PHE A 25 14.18 -20.27 -2.55
N PRO A 26 15.52 -20.16 -2.40
CA PRO A 26 16.41 -21.20 -2.87
C PRO A 26 16.28 -22.46 -1.99
N ARG A 27 16.19 -23.64 -2.62
CA ARG A 27 16.33 -24.95 -1.96
C ARG A 27 15.42 -25.14 -0.73
N GLY A 28 14.18 -24.64 -0.78
CA GLY A 28 13.21 -24.83 0.31
C GLY A 28 13.33 -23.84 1.47
N GLN A 29 14.28 -22.90 1.41
CA GLN A 29 14.49 -21.91 2.46
C GLN A 29 14.17 -20.50 1.96
N LEU A 30 13.34 -19.77 2.69
CA LEU A 30 13.04 -18.39 2.38
C LEU A 30 14.09 -17.45 2.97
N ILE A 31 14.70 -16.65 2.11
CA ILE A 31 15.74 -15.69 2.47
C ILE A 31 15.21 -14.28 2.18
N TYR A 32 15.45 -13.36 3.10
CA TYR A 32 15.15 -11.94 2.96
C TYR A 32 16.42 -11.11 3.09
N LYS A 33 16.56 -10.05 2.28
CA LYS A 33 17.70 -9.13 2.31
C LYS A 33 17.27 -7.68 2.10
N LYS A 34 18.01 -6.74 2.71
CA LYS A 34 17.95 -5.30 2.37
C LYS A 34 18.91 -5.01 1.23
N LEU A 35 18.41 -4.90 0.00
CA LEU A 35 19.23 -4.62 -1.18
C LEU A 35 18.97 -3.24 -1.78
N ASN A 36 17.77 -2.69 -1.59
CA ASN A 36 17.39 -1.37 -2.08
C ASN A 36 17.52 -0.38 -0.92
N ARG A 37 18.22 0.73 -1.15
CA ARG A 37 18.39 1.82 -0.18
C ARG A 37 18.10 3.14 -0.88
N VAL A 38 17.51 4.08 -0.14
CA VAL A 38 17.37 5.47 -0.59
C VAL A 38 18.33 6.28 0.24
N ILE A 39 19.32 6.87 -0.43
CA ILE A 39 20.33 7.72 0.18
C ILE A 39 20.14 9.10 -0.42
N PHE A 40 20.02 10.10 0.45
CA PHE A 40 19.90 11.49 0.05
C PHE A 40 20.99 12.30 0.74
N ARG A 41 21.49 13.30 0.01
CA ARG A 41 22.31 14.33 0.63
C ARG A 41 21.43 15.22 1.51
N GLU A 42 22.02 15.77 2.55
CA GLU A 42 21.31 16.62 3.51
C GLU A 42 20.71 17.88 2.86
N ASP A 43 21.40 18.46 1.87
CA ASP A 43 20.88 19.57 1.06
C ASP A 43 19.65 19.20 0.22
N CYS A 44 19.56 17.95 -0.25
CA CYS A 44 18.35 17.46 -0.93
C CYS A 44 17.15 17.35 0.02
N ALA A 45 17.38 17.05 1.31
CA ALA A 45 16.29 17.02 2.29
C ALA A 45 15.68 18.41 2.51
N HIS A 46 16.50 19.47 2.43
CA HIS A 46 16.02 20.85 2.49
C HIS A 46 15.21 21.26 1.26
N LEU A 47 15.55 20.74 0.07
CA LEU A 47 14.79 20.98 -1.16
C LEU A 47 13.44 20.26 -1.16
N PHE A 48 13.36 19.10 -0.50
CA PHE A 48 12.15 18.27 -0.47
C PHE A 48 11.71 17.98 0.96
N PRO A 49 11.34 18.99 1.76
CA PRO A 49 11.08 18.82 3.19
C PRO A 49 9.90 17.87 3.48
N ASN A 50 9.02 17.68 2.50
CA ASN A 50 7.83 16.83 2.60
C ASN A 50 7.99 15.52 1.83
N TYR A 51 9.21 15.07 1.53
CA TYR A 51 9.37 13.84 0.75
C TYR A 51 8.70 12.64 1.47
N VAL A 52 8.10 11.75 0.70
CA VAL A 52 7.48 10.51 1.19
C VAL A 52 8.15 9.33 0.50
N ILE A 53 8.57 8.35 1.28
CA ILE A 53 9.10 7.09 0.76
C ILE A 53 8.08 5.99 0.95
N THR A 54 7.76 5.33 -0.15
CA THR A 54 6.80 4.23 -0.18
C THR A 54 7.46 2.95 -0.65
N ASN A 55 7.32 1.90 0.15
CA ASN A 55 7.68 0.54 -0.23
C ASN A 55 6.49 -0.14 -0.94
N GLY A 56 6.73 -0.64 -2.16
CA GLY A 56 5.79 -1.49 -2.89
C GLY A 56 5.55 -2.87 -2.28
N PRO A 57 4.85 -3.79 -2.97
CA PRO A 57 4.75 -5.20 -2.60
C PRO A 57 5.79 -6.09 -3.30
N PHE A 58 6.03 -7.29 -2.76
CA PHE A 58 6.78 -8.38 -3.41
C PHE A 58 5.95 -9.19 -4.43
N ALA A 59 5.03 -8.52 -5.14
CA ALA A 59 3.94 -9.19 -5.87
C ALA A 59 4.44 -10.09 -7.02
N CYS A 60 5.15 -9.51 -8.00
CA CYS A 60 5.59 -10.21 -9.22
C CYS A 60 7.12 -10.28 -9.36
N SER A 61 7.87 -9.65 -8.45
CA SER A 61 9.33 -9.64 -8.44
C SER A 61 9.83 -10.13 -7.09
N ASP A 62 11.03 -10.70 -7.09
CA ASP A 62 11.83 -10.98 -5.90
C ASP A 62 12.32 -9.69 -5.24
N HIS A 63 12.34 -8.57 -5.96
CA HIS A 63 12.55 -7.22 -5.44
C HIS A 63 11.23 -6.49 -5.15
N LEU A 64 11.29 -5.63 -4.15
CA LEU A 64 10.27 -4.66 -3.81
C LEU A 64 10.75 -3.28 -4.26
N PHE A 65 9.91 -2.54 -4.99
CA PHE A 65 10.27 -1.18 -5.42
C PHE A 65 10.24 -0.22 -4.24
N VAL A 66 11.14 0.76 -4.25
CA VAL A 66 11.14 1.89 -3.33
C VAL A 66 10.85 3.14 -4.14
N LEU A 67 9.78 3.84 -3.82
CA LEU A 67 9.37 5.07 -4.48
C LEU A 67 9.67 6.25 -3.56
N LEU A 68 10.48 7.19 -4.03
CA LEU A 68 10.65 8.50 -3.42
C LEU A 68 9.72 9.49 -4.12
N ASN A 69 8.79 10.07 -3.38
CA ASN A 69 7.94 11.15 -3.84
C ASN A 69 8.38 12.45 -3.18
N THR A 70 8.98 13.34 -3.96
CA THR A 70 9.50 14.63 -3.48
C THR A 70 8.42 15.70 -3.33
N GLU A 71 7.26 15.50 -3.98
CA GLU A 71 6.12 16.40 -3.97
C GLU A 71 4.83 15.60 -3.77
N PRO A 72 4.60 15.04 -2.57
CA PRO A 72 3.36 14.33 -2.31
C PRO A 72 2.19 15.30 -2.47
N ALA A 73 1.30 14.98 -3.40
CA ALA A 73 0.08 15.76 -3.58
C ALA A 73 -0.74 15.71 -2.28
N HIS A 74 -0.77 16.82 -1.54
CA HIS A 74 -1.74 17.07 -0.47
C HIS A 74 -3.11 17.40 -1.08
N GLN A 75 -3.61 16.60 -2.03
CA GLN A 75 -5.00 16.74 -2.40
C GLN A 75 -5.82 16.09 -1.29
N PRO A 76 -6.53 16.86 -0.44
CA PRO A 76 -7.60 16.25 0.33
C PRO A 76 -8.46 15.51 -0.68
N ARG A 77 -8.85 14.27 -0.38
CA ARG A 77 -9.87 13.58 -1.15
C ARG A 77 -11.09 14.48 -1.18
N LYS A 78 -11.22 15.31 -2.22
CA LYS A 78 -12.42 16.11 -2.46
C LYS A 78 -13.55 15.11 -2.39
N GLY A 79 -14.53 15.37 -1.53
CA GLY A 79 -15.65 14.45 -1.32
C GLY A 79 -16.23 14.09 -2.67
N THR A 80 -15.87 12.92 -3.20
CA THR A 80 -16.28 12.57 -4.55
C THR A 80 -17.76 12.30 -4.49
N ASN A 81 -18.49 12.80 -5.47
CA ASN A 81 -19.86 12.37 -5.68
C ASN A 81 -19.85 10.84 -5.81
N PHE A 82 -20.81 10.18 -5.18
CA PHE A 82 -20.94 8.73 -5.29
C PHE A 82 -20.98 8.33 -6.76
N LYS A 83 -20.08 7.44 -7.17
CA LYS A 83 -20.03 6.84 -8.49
C LYS A 83 -20.17 5.34 -8.35
N TYR A 84 -21.18 4.78 -9.00
CA TYR A 84 -21.33 3.34 -9.10
C TYR A 84 -20.18 2.76 -9.94
N GLN A 85 -19.56 1.68 -9.48
CA GLN A 85 -18.56 0.97 -10.26
C GLN A 85 -19.16 -0.27 -10.90
N HIS A 86 -18.93 -0.46 -12.20
CA HIS A 86 -19.45 -1.62 -12.92
C HIS A 86 -19.01 -2.97 -12.31
N SER A 87 -17.81 -3.04 -11.74
CA SER A 87 -17.30 -4.22 -11.02
C SER A 87 -18.20 -4.66 -9.86
N TRP A 88 -18.98 -3.76 -9.26
CA TRP A 88 -19.88 -4.07 -8.16
C TRP A 88 -21.03 -4.97 -8.57
N ALA A 89 -21.38 -5.01 -9.86
CA ALA A 89 -22.40 -5.91 -10.39
C ALA A 89 -22.03 -7.40 -10.24
N GLN A 90 -20.78 -7.72 -9.93
CA GLN A 90 -20.34 -9.11 -9.70
C GLN A 90 -20.56 -9.58 -8.26
N TYR A 91 -20.97 -8.68 -7.35
CA TYR A 91 -21.13 -8.96 -5.94
C TYR A 91 -22.60 -9.22 -5.60
N GLN A 92 -22.87 -10.36 -4.96
CA GLN A 92 -24.23 -10.72 -4.53
C GLN A 92 -24.85 -9.65 -3.60
N ASP A 93 -24.03 -9.00 -2.78
CA ASP A 93 -24.47 -7.90 -1.91
C ASP A 93 -25.07 -6.73 -2.69
N THR A 94 -24.47 -6.37 -3.83
CA THR A 94 -25.00 -5.31 -4.71
C THR A 94 -26.39 -5.67 -5.21
N HIS A 95 -26.59 -6.92 -5.67
CA HIS A 95 -27.90 -7.40 -6.10
C HIS A 95 -28.92 -7.39 -4.96
N ASN A 96 -28.51 -7.82 -3.77
CA ASN A 96 -29.37 -7.82 -2.58
C ASN A 96 -29.77 -6.39 -2.18
N ILE A 97 -28.83 -5.44 -2.20
CA ILE A 97 -29.07 -4.02 -1.90
C ILE A 97 -30.07 -3.43 -2.90
N VAL A 98 -29.88 -3.66 -4.21
CA VAL A 98 -30.79 -3.19 -5.25
C VAL A 98 -32.17 -3.80 -5.07
N LYS A 99 -32.27 -5.13 -4.97
CA LYS A 99 -33.55 -5.85 -4.82
C LYS A 99 -34.32 -5.42 -3.57
N LYS A 100 -33.64 -5.27 -2.44
CA LYS A 100 -34.22 -4.80 -1.17
C LYS A 100 -34.80 -3.39 -1.32
N ASN A 101 -34.02 -2.45 -1.84
CA ASN A 101 -34.41 -1.05 -1.90
C ASN A 101 -35.41 -0.71 -3.01
N TRP A 102 -35.45 -1.54 -4.06
CA TRP A 102 -36.41 -1.43 -5.17
C TRP A 102 -37.83 -1.78 -4.74
N LYS A 103 -37.97 -2.85 -3.93
CA LYS A 103 -39.26 -3.32 -3.42
C LYS A 103 -39.79 -2.50 -2.22
N MET A 104 -38.93 -1.71 -1.61
CA MET A 104 -39.27 -0.90 -0.44
C MET A 104 -40.08 0.33 -0.86
N GLY A 105 -41.32 0.45 -0.41
CA GLY A 105 -42.10 1.68 -0.52
C GLY A 105 -41.55 2.78 0.41
N GLY A 106 -41.97 4.04 0.21
CA GLY A 106 -41.70 5.14 1.15
C GLY A 106 -41.43 6.49 0.49
N ARG A 107 -41.21 7.51 1.33
CA ARG A 107 -41.04 8.93 0.91
C ARG A 107 -39.84 9.20 -0.01
N ARG A 108 -38.77 8.42 0.10
CA ARG A 108 -37.56 8.56 -0.74
C ARG A 108 -37.67 7.71 -1.99
N THR A 109 -37.02 8.10 -3.08
CA THR A 109 -36.98 7.25 -4.28
C THR A 109 -36.12 6.00 -4.03
N PRO A 110 -36.43 4.86 -4.66
CA PRO A 110 -35.59 3.66 -4.61
C PRO A 110 -34.12 3.94 -4.94
N MET A 111 -33.89 4.77 -5.96
CA MET A 111 -32.54 5.10 -6.43
C MET A 111 -31.72 5.85 -5.36
N TYR A 112 -32.34 6.74 -4.59
CA TYR A 112 -31.66 7.45 -3.52
C TYR A 112 -31.24 6.50 -2.38
N ARG A 113 -32.09 5.52 -2.01
CA ARG A 113 -31.73 4.51 -1.00
C ARG A 113 -30.62 3.59 -1.48
N ILE A 114 -30.73 3.10 -2.72
CA ILE A 114 -29.69 2.27 -3.36
C ILE A 114 -28.35 2.99 -3.33
N LYS A 115 -28.32 4.28 -3.69
CA LYS A 115 -27.10 5.11 -3.63
C LYS A 115 -26.49 5.13 -2.23
N LEU A 116 -27.29 5.35 -1.18
CA LEU A 116 -26.78 5.41 0.20
C LEU A 116 -26.25 4.06 0.68
N ASP A 117 -27.01 2.99 0.47
CA ASP A 117 -26.62 1.64 0.89
C ASP A 117 -25.38 1.15 0.14
N LEU A 118 -25.30 1.39 -1.18
CA LEU A 118 -24.10 1.07 -1.97
C LEU A 118 -22.91 1.93 -1.56
N LYS A 119 -23.11 3.20 -1.20
CA LYS A 119 -22.02 4.04 -0.68
C LYS A 119 -21.48 3.48 0.65
N CYS A 120 -22.38 3.10 1.56
CA CYS A 120 -21.99 2.51 2.84
C CYS A 120 -21.29 1.16 2.66
N TRP A 121 -21.88 0.27 1.85
CA TRP A 121 -21.31 -1.03 1.54
C TRP A 121 -19.95 -0.91 0.85
N SER A 122 -19.82 -0.06 -0.17
CA SER A 122 -18.54 0.10 -0.87
C SER A 122 -17.45 0.67 0.04
N LYS A 123 -17.78 1.62 0.93
CA LYS A 123 -16.86 2.09 1.97
C LYS A 123 -16.41 0.96 2.90
N ASN A 124 -17.34 0.17 3.41
CA ASN A 124 -17.01 -0.93 4.32
C ASN A 124 -16.22 -2.06 3.67
N THR A 125 -16.50 -2.33 2.39
CA THR A 125 -15.88 -3.41 1.61
C THR A 125 -14.51 -2.99 1.07
N PHE A 126 -14.37 -1.76 0.57
CA PHE A 126 -13.20 -1.32 -0.20
C PHE A 126 -12.43 -0.14 0.42
N GLU A 127 -13.03 0.81 1.15
CA GLU A 127 -12.25 1.93 1.74
C GLU A 127 -11.46 1.51 2.98
N ASN A 128 -11.93 0.52 3.75
CA ASN A 128 -11.15 -0.07 4.85
C ASN A 128 -9.86 -0.77 4.39
N PHE A 129 -9.64 -0.87 3.08
CA PHE A 129 -8.49 -1.54 2.50
C PHE A 129 -7.17 -0.78 2.74
N GLU A 130 -7.19 0.55 2.70
CA GLU A 130 -6.00 1.36 2.96
C GLU A 130 -5.57 1.27 4.42
N SER A 131 -6.51 1.39 5.36
CA SER A 131 -6.22 1.18 6.77
C SER A 131 -5.77 -0.26 7.07
N LYS A 132 -6.24 -1.26 6.31
CA LYS A 132 -5.74 -2.64 6.40
C LYS A 132 -4.30 -2.76 5.90
N LEU A 133 -3.95 -2.07 4.81
CA LEU A 133 -2.58 -2.00 4.29
C LEU A 133 -1.63 -1.31 5.29
N GLU A 134 -2.06 -0.20 5.87
CA GLU A 134 -1.28 0.55 6.87
C GLU A 134 -1.02 -0.30 8.12
N ARG A 135 -2.08 -0.89 8.71
CA ARG A 135 -1.94 -1.82 9.84
C ARG A 135 -1.05 -3.03 9.51
N ASN A 136 -1.07 -3.51 8.28
CA ASN A 136 -0.17 -4.59 7.84
C ASN A 136 1.28 -4.10 7.72
N ALA A 137 1.50 -2.87 7.26
CA ALA A 137 2.80 -2.23 7.19
C ALA A 137 3.43 -2.03 8.58
N ASP A 138 2.65 -1.55 9.55
CA ASP A 138 3.12 -1.38 10.95
C ASP A 138 3.55 -2.71 11.56
N LYS A 139 2.73 -3.76 11.36
CA LYS A 139 3.04 -5.12 11.81
C LYS A 139 4.30 -5.65 11.13
N LEU A 140 4.46 -5.42 9.83
CA LEU A 140 5.67 -5.81 9.10
C LEU A 140 6.90 -5.12 9.68
N LEU A 141 6.86 -3.80 9.86
CA LEU A 141 7.97 -3.05 10.43
C LEU A 141 8.35 -3.57 11.83
N HIS A 142 7.36 -3.84 12.67
CA HIS A 142 7.58 -4.42 14.00
C HIS A 142 8.24 -5.80 13.91
N VAL A 143 7.69 -6.70 13.12
CA VAL A 143 8.20 -8.08 12.98
C VAL A 143 9.59 -8.08 12.38
N GLU A 144 9.85 -7.25 11.37
CA GLU A 144 11.15 -7.14 10.71
C GLU A 144 12.26 -6.71 11.67
N LYS A 145 11.99 -5.71 12.52
CA LYS A 145 12.94 -5.30 13.59
C LYS A 145 13.29 -6.48 14.51
N ASN A 146 12.30 -7.30 14.88
CA ASN A 146 12.50 -8.45 15.74
C ASN A 146 13.22 -9.61 15.02
N VAL A 147 12.95 -9.84 13.74
CA VAL A 147 13.62 -10.87 12.92
C VAL A 147 15.10 -10.53 12.74
N VAL A 148 15.44 -9.25 12.54
CA VAL A 148 16.85 -8.82 12.45
C VAL A 148 17.59 -9.08 13.75
N GLN A 149 16.96 -8.83 14.90
CA GLN A 149 17.55 -9.09 16.21
C GLN A 149 17.61 -10.58 16.55
N ASN A 150 16.62 -11.36 16.11
CA ASN A 150 16.45 -12.78 16.48
C ASN A 150 16.10 -13.65 15.26
N PRO A 151 17.05 -13.86 14.32
CA PRO A 151 16.76 -14.44 13.02
C PRO A 151 16.37 -15.93 13.07
N ASN A 152 16.73 -16.64 14.14
CA ASN A 152 16.48 -18.08 14.26
C ASN A 152 15.13 -18.44 14.89
N ILE A 153 14.30 -17.46 15.25
CA ILE A 153 12.98 -17.73 15.85
C ILE A 153 11.97 -18.06 14.74
N ALA A 154 11.69 -19.35 14.56
CA ALA A 154 10.75 -19.85 13.54
C ALA A 154 9.37 -19.17 13.59
N ARG A 155 8.85 -18.87 14.80
CA ARG A 155 7.57 -18.16 14.96
C ARG A 155 7.58 -16.76 14.34
N LEU A 156 8.68 -16.00 14.50
CA LEU A 156 8.81 -14.66 13.92
C LEU A 156 8.93 -14.74 12.40
N ASN A 157 9.74 -15.64 11.88
CA ASN A 157 9.89 -15.86 10.43
C ASN A 157 8.57 -16.27 9.77
N ASN A 158 7.82 -17.19 10.40
CA ASN A 158 6.50 -17.59 9.92
C ASN A 158 5.49 -16.43 9.96
N TRP A 159 5.55 -15.60 11.00
CA TRP A 159 4.68 -14.43 11.10
C TRP A 159 5.01 -13.38 10.03
N HIS A 160 6.29 -13.09 9.81
CA HIS A 160 6.78 -12.21 8.74
C HIS A 160 6.30 -12.68 7.37
N HIS A 161 6.52 -13.96 7.06
CA HIS A 161 6.07 -14.56 5.80
C HIS A 161 4.56 -14.43 5.59
N ARG A 162 3.76 -14.72 6.63
CA ARG A 162 2.30 -14.58 6.57
C ARG A 162 1.87 -13.14 6.30
N LEU A 163 2.50 -12.16 6.94
CA LEU A 163 2.18 -10.75 6.73
C LEU A 163 2.51 -10.30 5.31
N ILE A 164 3.66 -10.72 4.75
CA ILE A 164 4.01 -10.46 3.35
C ILE A 164 2.97 -11.07 2.41
N LYS A 165 2.55 -12.32 2.66
CA LYS A 165 1.52 -12.97 1.84
C LYS A 165 0.17 -12.28 1.93
N GLN A 166 -0.21 -11.80 3.11
CA GLN A 166 -1.41 -10.97 3.28
C GLN A 166 -1.30 -9.68 2.47
N ARG A 167 -0.15 -8.98 2.54
CA ARG A 167 0.11 -7.77 1.77
C ARG A 167 0.01 -8.02 0.26
N GLU A 168 0.66 -9.07 -0.25
CA GLU A 168 0.58 -9.46 -1.67
C GLU A 168 -0.86 -9.67 -2.13
N LYS A 169 -1.65 -10.43 -1.37
CA LYS A 169 -3.07 -10.66 -1.67
C LYS A 169 -3.86 -9.35 -1.71
N MET A 170 -3.58 -8.45 -0.77
CA MET A 170 -4.18 -7.11 -0.76
C MET A 170 -3.81 -6.37 -2.05
N TYR A 171 -2.53 -6.20 -2.39
CA TYR A 171 -2.13 -5.46 -3.59
C TYR A 171 -2.69 -6.06 -4.89
N LEU A 172 -2.75 -7.38 -5.01
CA LEU A 172 -3.37 -8.04 -6.16
C LEU A 172 -4.87 -7.76 -6.26
N PHE A 173 -5.58 -7.77 -5.13
CA PHE A 173 -6.98 -7.35 -5.08
C PHE A 173 -7.13 -5.89 -5.52
N ASN A 174 -6.27 -5.00 -5.02
CA ASN A 174 -6.26 -3.58 -5.37
C ASN A 174 -6.01 -3.37 -6.87
N GLN A 175 -5.05 -4.10 -7.45
CA GLN A 175 -4.75 -4.06 -8.87
C GLN A 175 -5.91 -4.59 -9.72
N LYS A 176 -6.59 -5.66 -9.30
CA LYS A 176 -7.77 -6.18 -10.00
C LYS A 176 -8.94 -5.21 -9.94
N TYR A 177 -9.10 -4.50 -8.84
CA TYR A 177 -10.18 -3.54 -8.63
C TYR A 177 -9.92 -2.20 -9.34
N TRP A 178 -8.82 -1.51 -9.02
CA TRP A 178 -8.47 -0.20 -9.60
C TRP A 178 -7.81 -0.30 -10.97
N GLY A 179 -7.05 -1.36 -11.26
CA GLY A 179 -6.45 -1.53 -12.58
C GLY A 179 -7.47 -1.81 -13.70
N LYS A 180 -8.71 -2.16 -13.36
CA LYS A 180 -9.82 -2.18 -14.33
C LYS A 180 -10.44 -0.79 -14.56
N LEU A 181 -10.26 0.14 -13.61
CA LEU A 181 -10.74 1.52 -13.70
C LEU A 181 -9.75 2.39 -14.48
N ALA A 182 -8.44 2.16 -14.35
CA ALA A 182 -7.41 2.93 -15.04
C ALA A 182 -7.28 2.61 -16.56
N ARG A 183 -7.89 1.51 -17.04
CA ARG A 183 -7.84 1.08 -18.45
C ARG A 183 -9.05 1.50 -19.28
N LYS A 184 -9.87 2.42 -18.76
CA LYS A 184 -10.96 3.05 -19.51
C LYS A 184 -10.60 4.52 -19.71
N GLU A 185 -9.69 4.75 -20.65
CA GLU A 185 -9.63 5.98 -21.45
C GLU A 185 -9.90 5.58 -22.90
#